data_AF-K2RF77-F1
#
_entry.id   AF-K2RF77-F1
#
_cell.length_a   1.000
_cell.length_b   1.000
_cell.length_c   1.000
_cell.angle_alpha   90.00
_cell.angle_beta   90.00
_cell.angle_gamma   90.00
#
_symmetry.space_group_name_H-M   'P 1'
#
loop_
_entity.id
_entity.type
_entity.pdbx_description
1 polymer ?
#
loop_
_entity_poly.entity_id
_entity_poly.type
_entity_poly.pdbx_seq_one_letter_code
_entity_poly.pdbx_strand_id
1 'polypeptide(L)'
;MWHTARAAELFASSAYWAVINALNLPQGGATPLLTHATSATLVSQGVPQQTLQLLPLIPTILTTLGPEGVLLTMLLREGDERLSDPVSAPWILSRGDGSAGVGGVYMRLFAPEEVLGAGEVVSVNGVGDTFTGVLVSGLSRGMRIEEVVPVAQRAAGLSLRSEKAVSEEVVKIRALLD
;
A
#
# COMPACT_ATOMS: atom_id res chain seq x y z
N MET A 1 0.90 -13.67 4.96
CA MET A 1 1.13 -13.73 3.50
C MET A 1 2.59 -13.94 3.16
N TRP A 2 3.50 -13.01 3.47
CA TRP A 2 4.93 -13.12 3.14
C TRP A 2 5.59 -14.42 3.64
N HIS A 3 5.41 -14.76 4.94
CA HIS A 3 5.96 -16.00 5.50
C HIS A 3 5.47 -17.26 4.77
N THR A 4 4.19 -17.28 4.39
CA THR A 4 3.58 -18.39 3.63
C THR A 4 4.19 -18.50 2.24
N ALA A 5 4.34 -17.39 1.52
CA ALA A 5 4.96 -17.37 0.19
C ALA A 5 6.42 -17.82 0.24
N ARG A 6 7.16 -17.39 1.27
CA ARG A 6 8.54 -17.83 1.51
C ARG A 6 8.62 -19.32 1.82
N ALA A 7 7.77 -19.81 2.73
CA ALA A 7 7.74 -21.23 3.13
C ALA A 7 7.33 -22.15 1.97
N ALA A 8 6.49 -21.65 1.06
CA ALA A 8 6.10 -22.34 -0.17
C ALA A 8 7.09 -22.12 -1.34
N GLU A 9 8.26 -21.53 -1.09
CA GLU A 9 9.34 -21.30 -2.07
C GLU A 9 8.91 -20.50 -3.32
N LEU A 10 7.88 -19.66 -3.21
CA LEU A 10 7.37 -18.87 -4.34
C LEU A 10 8.35 -17.79 -4.84
N PHE A 11 9.40 -17.51 -4.06
CA PHE A 11 10.47 -16.55 -4.38
C PHE A 11 11.70 -17.19 -5.06
N ALA A 12 11.61 -18.48 -5.42
CA ALA A 12 12.76 -19.21 -5.99
C ALA A 12 12.74 -19.31 -7.53
N SER A 13 11.63 -18.96 -8.18
CA SER A 13 11.50 -19.14 -9.64
C SER A 13 12.32 -18.14 -10.46
N SER A 14 12.74 -18.52 -11.66
CA SER A 14 13.43 -17.61 -12.59
C SER A 14 12.57 -16.42 -12.99
N ALA A 15 11.25 -16.62 -13.18
CA ALA A 15 10.31 -15.55 -13.48
C ALA A 15 10.22 -14.53 -12.34
N TYR A 16 10.20 -14.99 -11.09
CA TYR A 16 10.25 -14.12 -9.92
C TYR A 16 11.53 -13.26 -9.92
N TRP A 17 12.70 -13.89 -10.11
CA TRP A 17 13.97 -13.17 -10.12
C TRP A 17 14.11 -12.21 -11.30
N ALA A 18 13.53 -12.52 -12.46
CA ALA A 18 13.49 -11.61 -13.59
C ALA A 18 12.80 -10.29 -13.21
N VAL A 19 11.65 -10.35 -12.54
CA VAL A 19 10.94 -9.14 -12.06
C VAL A 19 11.74 -8.42 -10.97
N ILE A 20 12.27 -9.14 -9.97
CA ILE A 20 13.05 -8.53 -8.87
C ILE A 20 14.28 -7.79 -9.39
N ASN A 21 15.02 -8.39 -10.33
CA ASN A 21 16.19 -7.76 -10.92
C ASN A 21 15.79 -6.52 -11.74
N ALA A 22 14.68 -6.59 -12.46
CA ALA A 22 14.14 -5.47 -13.25
C ALA A 22 13.68 -4.28 -12.38
N LEU A 23 13.42 -4.46 -11.08
CA LEU A 23 13.13 -3.33 -10.16
C LEU A 23 14.30 -2.36 -10.03
N ASN A 24 15.52 -2.80 -10.39
CA ASN A 24 16.73 -2.00 -10.39
C ASN A 24 17.01 -1.31 -9.03
N LEU A 25 16.82 -2.05 -7.94
CA LEU A 25 17.10 -1.56 -6.59
C LEU A 25 18.63 -1.49 -6.33
N PRO A 26 19.12 -0.55 -5.51
CA PRO A 26 20.55 -0.39 -5.28
C PRO A 26 21.23 -1.64 -4.71
N GLN A 27 22.36 -2.02 -5.29
CA GLN A 27 23.17 -3.19 -4.88
C GLN A 27 23.73 -3.06 -3.44
N GLY A 28 23.90 -1.83 -2.94
CA GLY A 28 24.32 -1.54 -1.56
C GLY A 28 23.20 -1.63 -0.51
N GLY A 29 22.00 -2.07 -0.91
CA GLY A 29 20.80 -2.15 -0.09
C GLY A 29 19.87 -0.96 -0.27
N ALA A 30 18.57 -1.23 -0.28
CA ALA A 30 17.53 -0.22 -0.45
C ALA A 30 17.17 0.54 0.85
N THR A 31 17.83 0.24 1.98
CA THR A 31 17.48 0.76 3.32
C THR A 31 17.32 2.29 3.38
N PRO A 32 18.23 3.12 2.83
CA PRO A 32 18.04 4.58 2.83
C PRO A 32 16.80 5.01 2.03
N LEU A 33 16.58 4.41 0.85
CA LEU A 33 15.41 4.70 0.01
C LEU A 33 14.12 4.30 0.70
N LEU A 34 14.08 3.11 1.30
CA LEU A 34 12.91 2.61 2.03
C LEU A 34 12.61 3.45 3.27
N THR A 35 13.64 3.90 3.99
CA THR A 35 13.47 4.78 5.14
C THR A 35 12.88 6.12 4.71
N HIS A 36 13.34 6.67 3.58
CA HIS A 36 12.81 7.90 3.02
C HIS A 36 11.35 7.77 2.56
N ALA A 37 11.00 6.66 1.92
CA ALA A 37 9.64 6.40 1.45
C ALA A 37 8.65 6.04 2.57
N THR A 38 9.16 5.58 3.73
CA THR A 38 8.35 5.08 4.85
C THR A 38 8.83 5.66 6.19
N SER A 39 9.47 4.85 7.05
CA SER A 39 10.11 5.26 8.29
C SER A 39 11.17 4.24 8.72
N ALA A 40 12.11 4.65 9.57
CA ALA A 40 13.13 3.75 10.11
C ALA A 40 12.51 2.59 10.92
N THR A 41 11.40 2.84 11.61
CA THR A 41 10.64 1.84 12.37
C THR A 41 10.05 0.78 11.45
N LEU A 42 9.39 1.18 10.35
CA LEU A 42 8.81 0.23 9.41
C LEU A 42 9.88 -0.59 8.68
N VAL A 43 11.01 0.05 8.35
CA VAL A 43 12.16 -0.62 7.74
C VAL A 43 12.79 -1.64 8.69
N SER A 44 12.93 -1.34 9.97
CA SER A 44 13.49 -2.28 10.96
C SER A 44 12.57 -3.49 11.19
N GLN A 45 11.25 -3.29 11.08
CA GLN A 45 10.26 -4.37 11.09
C GLN A 45 10.24 -5.20 9.79
N GLY A 46 10.92 -4.73 8.73
CA GLY A 46 10.99 -5.41 7.44
C GLY A 46 9.76 -5.21 6.56
N VAL A 47 8.83 -4.32 6.92
CA VAL A 47 7.55 -4.14 6.20
C VAL A 47 7.75 -3.78 4.73
N PRO A 48 8.45 -2.69 4.35
CA PRO A 48 8.60 -2.35 2.94
C PRO A 48 9.38 -3.42 2.16
N GLN A 49 10.37 -4.07 2.77
CA GLN A 49 11.15 -5.16 2.16
C GLN A 49 10.25 -6.36 1.82
N GLN A 50 9.35 -6.74 2.73
CA GLN A 50 8.40 -7.82 2.50
C GLN A 50 7.42 -7.49 1.37
N THR A 51 6.95 -6.23 1.29
CA THR A 51 6.06 -5.82 0.18
C THR A 51 6.77 -5.88 -1.17
N LEU A 52 8.02 -5.44 -1.27
CA LEU A 52 8.82 -5.54 -2.50
C LEU A 52 8.99 -6.99 -2.97
N GLN A 53 9.26 -7.92 -2.04
CA GLN A 53 9.37 -9.34 -2.35
C GLN A 53 8.03 -9.95 -2.80
N LEU A 54 6.90 -9.38 -2.42
CA LEU A 54 5.59 -9.89 -2.85
C LEU A 54 5.14 -9.35 -4.21
N LEU A 55 5.71 -8.23 -4.68
CA LEU A 55 5.29 -7.56 -5.91
C LEU A 55 5.24 -8.45 -7.18
N PRO A 56 6.19 -9.39 -7.41
CA PRO A 56 6.10 -10.28 -8.57
C PRO A 56 4.87 -11.19 -8.56
N LEU A 57 4.26 -11.43 -7.40
CA LEU A 57 3.06 -12.27 -7.23
C LEU A 57 1.79 -11.42 -7.11
N ILE A 58 1.90 -10.27 -6.44
CA ILE A 58 0.79 -9.35 -6.14
C ILE A 58 1.26 -7.93 -6.49
N PRO A 59 1.00 -7.44 -7.71
CA PRO A 59 1.58 -6.19 -8.23
C PRO A 59 1.15 -4.92 -7.49
N THR A 60 0.15 -4.98 -6.61
CA THR A 60 -0.33 -3.83 -5.84
C THR A 60 -0.74 -4.30 -4.46
N ILE A 61 -0.12 -3.73 -3.43
CA ILE A 61 -0.31 -4.13 -2.03
C ILE A 61 -0.60 -2.88 -1.21
N LEU A 62 -1.68 -2.93 -0.43
CA LEU A 62 -1.97 -1.99 0.64
C LEU A 62 -1.75 -2.71 1.97
N THR A 63 -0.75 -2.28 2.73
CA THR A 63 -0.47 -2.80 4.07
C THR A 63 -1.06 -1.84 5.09
N THR A 64 -2.07 -2.27 5.83
CA THR A 64 -2.60 -1.52 6.98
C THR A 64 -1.65 -1.64 8.16
N LEU A 65 -1.24 -0.51 8.72
CA LEU A 65 -0.20 -0.41 9.75
C LEU A 65 -0.74 0.19 11.05
N GLY A 66 -2.06 0.15 11.28
CA GLY A 66 -2.66 0.75 12.48
C GLY A 66 -2.45 2.27 12.51
N PRO A 67 -1.91 2.84 13.61
CA PRO A 67 -1.73 4.29 13.75
C PRO A 67 -0.67 4.87 12.79
N GLU A 68 0.21 4.06 12.23
CA GLU A 68 1.15 4.45 11.18
C GLU A 68 0.50 4.60 9.79
N GLY A 69 -0.77 4.21 9.66
CA GLY A 69 -1.59 4.43 8.46
C GLY A 69 -1.54 3.26 7.48
N VAL A 70 -1.39 3.55 6.19
CA VAL A 70 -1.42 2.53 5.13
C VAL A 70 -0.25 2.71 4.17
N LEU A 71 0.53 1.66 3.96
CA LEU A 71 1.60 1.63 2.95
C LEU A 71 1.07 1.06 1.64
N LEU A 72 1.06 1.87 0.59
CA LEU A 72 0.86 1.44 -0.79
C LEU A 72 2.19 1.10 -1.43
N THR A 73 2.33 -0.12 -1.94
CA THR A 73 3.46 -0.56 -2.76
C THR A 73 2.92 -1.11 -4.09
N MET A 74 3.40 -0.60 -5.22
CA MET A 74 2.98 -1.03 -6.55
C MET A 74 4.17 -1.33 -7.46
N LEU A 75 4.04 -2.41 -8.23
CA LEU A 75 4.85 -2.68 -9.41
C LEU A 75 4.24 -1.92 -10.58
N LEU A 76 4.94 -0.90 -11.06
CA LEU A 76 4.52 -0.14 -12.23
C LEU A 76 5.00 -0.86 -13.49
N ARG A 77 4.09 -0.97 -14.47
CA ARG A 77 4.45 -1.50 -15.80
C ARG A 77 5.26 -0.48 -16.59
N GLU A 78 5.97 -0.96 -17.59
CA GLU A 78 6.57 -0.07 -18.59
C GLU A 78 5.49 0.84 -19.20
N GLY A 79 5.78 2.14 -19.27
CA GLY A 79 4.85 3.15 -19.79
C GLY A 79 3.75 3.61 -18.83
N ASP A 80 3.73 3.17 -17.57
CA ASP A 80 2.78 3.69 -16.57
C ASP A 80 2.90 5.21 -16.43
N GLU A 81 1.78 5.93 -16.46
CA GLU A 81 1.72 7.39 -16.41
C GLU A 81 2.40 7.98 -15.16
N ARG A 82 2.41 7.23 -14.05
CA ARG A 82 3.07 7.65 -12.79
C ARG A 82 4.58 7.83 -12.95
N LEU A 83 5.19 7.14 -13.92
CA LEU A 83 6.62 7.23 -14.17
C LEU A 83 6.99 8.58 -14.79
N SER A 84 6.11 9.22 -15.54
CA SER A 84 6.35 10.53 -16.17
C SER A 84 5.64 11.69 -15.48
N ASP A 85 4.65 11.40 -14.63
CA ASP A 85 3.91 12.39 -13.85
C ASP A 85 4.77 13.02 -12.73
N PRO A 86 5.00 14.36 -12.76
CA PRO A 86 5.72 15.08 -11.71
C PRO A 86 5.06 14.98 -10.34
N VAL A 87 3.73 14.84 -10.26
CA VAL A 87 3.02 14.70 -8.99
C VAL A 87 3.38 13.37 -8.33
N SER A 88 3.50 12.30 -9.12
CA SER A 88 3.84 10.96 -8.64
C SER A 88 5.33 10.79 -8.29
N ALA A 89 6.21 11.65 -8.81
CA ALA A 89 7.67 11.53 -8.69
C ALA A 89 8.21 11.31 -7.27
N PRO A 90 7.72 11.99 -6.21
CA PRO A 90 8.22 11.79 -4.84
C PRO A 90 8.03 10.37 -4.29
N TRP A 91 7.12 9.59 -4.89
CA TRP A 91 6.77 8.25 -4.45
C TRP A 91 7.29 7.16 -5.42
N ILE A 92 8.06 7.54 -6.45
CA ILE A 92 8.77 6.58 -7.29
C ILE A 92 10.03 6.14 -6.55
N LEU A 93 10.00 4.93 -6.01
CA LEU A 93 11.10 4.34 -5.26
C LEU A 93 12.27 3.95 -6.16
N SER A 94 11.96 3.39 -7.34
CA SER A 94 12.95 3.03 -8.35
C SER A 94 12.32 3.03 -9.74
N ARG A 95 13.17 3.20 -10.75
CA ARG A 95 12.82 3.04 -12.16
C ARG A 95 13.43 1.76 -12.66
N GLY A 96 12.59 0.90 -13.23
CA GLY A 96 13.03 -0.37 -13.78
C GLY A 96 13.83 -0.18 -15.06
N ASP A 97 14.45 -1.27 -15.51
CA ASP A 97 15.21 -1.31 -16.76
C ASP A 97 14.34 -1.66 -17.99
N GLY A 98 13.02 -1.78 -17.82
CA GLY A 98 12.06 -2.17 -18.85
C GLY A 98 11.97 -3.67 -19.08
N SER A 99 12.90 -4.46 -18.55
CA SER A 99 12.85 -5.91 -18.68
C SER A 99 11.68 -6.50 -17.89
N ALA A 100 11.18 -7.66 -18.33
CA ALA A 100 9.99 -8.31 -17.78
C ALA A 100 8.73 -7.43 -17.72
N GLY A 101 8.66 -6.35 -18.52
CA GLY A 101 7.55 -5.40 -18.54
C GLY A 101 7.49 -4.46 -17.32
N VAL A 102 8.59 -4.36 -16.57
CA VAL A 102 8.71 -3.57 -15.33
C VAL A 102 9.18 -2.15 -15.66
N GLY A 103 8.35 -1.17 -15.34
CA GLY A 103 8.69 0.26 -15.47
C GLY A 103 9.25 0.87 -14.19
N GLY A 104 8.91 0.31 -13.01
CA GLY A 104 9.46 0.77 -11.74
C GLY A 104 8.64 0.37 -10.53
N VAL A 105 8.95 0.98 -9.39
CA VAL A 105 8.23 0.77 -8.13
C VAL A 105 7.69 2.09 -7.61
N TYR A 106 6.39 2.11 -7.31
CA TYR A 106 5.74 3.18 -6.56
C TYR A 106 5.57 2.75 -5.10
N MET A 107 5.94 3.61 -4.17
CA MET A 107 5.78 3.36 -2.73
C MET A 107 5.37 4.64 -2.02
N ARG A 108 4.22 4.61 -1.34
CA ARG A 108 3.70 5.75 -0.59
C ARG A 108 3.09 5.32 0.74
N LEU A 109 3.57 5.91 1.82
CA LEU A 109 2.95 5.82 3.13
C LEU A 109 1.88 6.92 3.26
N PHE A 110 0.64 6.52 3.52
CA PHE A 110 -0.48 7.41 3.81
C PHE A 110 -0.69 7.46 5.32
N ALA A 111 -0.28 8.57 5.93
CA ALA A 111 -0.57 8.85 7.33
C ALA A 111 -2.09 8.96 7.52
N PRO A 112 -2.65 8.45 8.63
CA PRO A 112 -4.04 8.72 8.95
C PRO A 112 -4.24 10.21 9.23
N GLU A 113 -5.40 10.73 8.89
CA GLU A 113 -5.77 12.13 9.21
C GLU A 113 -5.79 12.38 10.73
N GLU A 114 -6.12 11.34 11.49
CA GLU A 114 -6.23 11.37 12.93
C GLU A 114 -5.80 10.02 13.51
N VAL A 115 -4.98 10.07 14.56
CA VAL A 115 -4.62 8.90 15.36
C VAL A 115 -5.47 8.91 16.62
N LEU A 116 -6.34 7.90 16.74
CA LEU A 116 -7.25 7.78 17.88
C LEU A 116 -6.53 7.48 19.19
N GLY A 117 -6.91 8.20 20.24
CA GLY A 117 -6.41 8.00 21.59
C GLY A 117 -7.03 6.78 22.29
N ALA A 118 -6.46 6.45 23.45
CA ALA A 118 -6.98 5.40 24.31
C ALA A 118 -8.39 5.78 24.81
N GLY A 119 -9.38 4.92 24.53
CA GLY A 119 -10.79 5.14 24.86
C GLY A 119 -11.64 5.66 23.71
N GLU A 120 -11.05 6.11 22.61
CA GLU A 120 -11.77 6.49 21.38
C GLU A 120 -11.97 5.30 20.43
N VAL A 121 -11.08 4.31 20.52
CA VAL A 121 -11.23 3.02 19.83
C VAL A 121 -12.22 2.16 20.61
N VAL A 122 -13.42 2.01 20.08
CA VAL A 122 -14.49 1.17 20.63
C VAL A 122 -14.32 -0.29 20.18
N SER A 123 -14.04 -0.51 18.89
CA SER A 123 -13.88 -1.85 18.31
C SER A 123 -12.95 -1.84 17.11
N VAL A 124 -12.15 -2.90 16.95
CA VAL A 124 -11.30 -3.11 15.76
C VAL A 124 -11.92 -4.09 14.75
N ASN A 125 -13.06 -4.68 15.09
CA ASN A 125 -13.74 -5.66 14.24
C ASN A 125 -14.32 -4.96 13.00
N GLY A 126 -14.08 -5.51 11.81
CA GLY A 126 -14.63 -5.00 10.55
C GLY A 126 -14.01 -3.68 10.05
N VAL A 127 -12.96 -3.17 10.70
CA VAL A 127 -12.21 -1.99 10.24
C VAL A 127 -11.55 -2.25 8.89
N GLY A 128 -10.95 -3.44 8.72
CA GLY A 128 -10.40 -3.88 7.45
C GLY A 128 -11.46 -4.06 6.35
N ASP A 129 -12.65 -4.54 6.72
CA ASP A 129 -13.78 -4.70 5.78
C ASP A 129 -14.32 -3.33 5.36
N THR A 130 -14.40 -2.38 6.28
CA THR A 130 -14.80 -1.00 5.99
C THR A 130 -13.81 -0.34 5.03
N PHE A 131 -12.51 -0.42 5.34
CA PHE A 131 -11.45 0.10 4.47
C PHE A 131 -11.54 -0.50 3.07
N THR A 132 -11.64 -1.83 2.97
CA THR A 132 -11.69 -2.56 1.71
C THR A 132 -12.97 -2.23 0.93
N GLY A 133 -14.12 -2.13 1.61
CA GLY A 133 -15.40 -1.79 0.98
C GLY A 133 -15.39 -0.40 0.34
N VAL A 134 -14.86 0.60 1.04
CA VAL A 134 -14.70 1.96 0.51
C VAL A 134 -13.68 2.00 -0.62
N LEU A 135 -12.57 1.27 -0.48
CA LEU A 135 -11.57 1.12 -1.53
C LEU A 135 -12.17 0.59 -2.83
N VAL A 136 -12.89 -0.54 -2.75
CA VAL A 136 -13.55 -1.16 -3.92
C VAL A 136 -14.60 -0.22 -4.51
N SER A 137 -15.38 0.48 -3.67
CA SER A 137 -16.38 1.45 -4.13
C SER A 137 -15.73 2.57 -4.96
N GLY A 138 -14.67 3.23 -4.46
CA GLY A 138 -13.97 4.29 -5.19
C GLY A 138 -13.31 3.81 -6.48
N LEU A 139 -12.62 2.67 -6.43
CA LEU A 139 -12.01 2.07 -7.61
C LEU A 139 -13.04 1.70 -8.69
N SER A 140 -14.21 1.20 -8.28
CA SER A 140 -15.30 0.87 -9.22
C SER A 140 -15.85 2.08 -10.00
N ARG A 141 -15.58 3.29 -9.50
CA ARG A 141 -15.99 4.57 -10.09
C ARG A 141 -14.88 5.22 -10.93
N GLY A 142 -13.76 4.53 -11.11
CA GLY A 142 -12.63 4.99 -11.92
C GLY A 142 -11.65 5.91 -11.18
N MET A 143 -11.81 6.10 -9.87
CA MET A 143 -10.84 6.83 -9.06
C MET A 143 -9.52 6.07 -8.99
N ARG A 144 -8.40 6.80 -8.87
CA ARG A 144 -7.09 6.20 -8.64
C ARG A 144 -6.95 5.72 -7.21
N ILE A 145 -6.19 4.64 -7.01
CA ILE A 145 -6.00 4.03 -5.68
C ILE A 145 -5.47 5.06 -4.66
N GLU A 146 -4.60 5.98 -5.08
CA GLU A 146 -4.03 7.02 -4.21
C GLU A 146 -5.05 8.06 -3.74
N GLU A 147 -6.13 8.25 -4.49
CA GLU A 147 -7.23 9.16 -4.15
C GLU A 147 -8.19 8.50 -3.16
N VAL A 148 -8.38 7.18 -3.30
CA VAL A 148 -9.34 6.43 -2.48
C VAL A 148 -8.77 6.03 -1.13
N VAL A 149 -7.46 5.76 -1.02
CA VAL A 149 -6.83 5.33 0.26
C VAL A 149 -7.12 6.29 1.42
N PRO A 150 -6.96 7.63 1.30
CA PRO A 150 -7.32 8.56 2.37
C PRO A 150 -8.80 8.49 2.76
N VAL A 151 -9.69 8.34 1.78
CA VAL A 151 -11.15 8.23 1.99
C VAL A 151 -11.48 6.94 2.74
N ALA A 152 -10.83 5.84 2.37
CA ALA A 152 -10.97 4.55 3.04
C ALA A 152 -10.41 4.57 4.47
N GLN A 153 -9.30 5.26 4.74
CA GLN A 153 -8.78 5.45 6.11
C GLN A 153 -9.78 6.23 6.98
N ARG A 154 -10.38 7.30 6.44
CA ARG A 154 -11.40 8.08 7.16
C ARG A 154 -12.61 7.21 7.51
N ALA A 155 -13.09 6.40 6.57
CA ALA A 155 -14.19 5.47 6.81
C ALA A 155 -13.85 4.42 7.87
N ALA A 156 -12.65 3.84 7.81
CA ALA A 156 -12.14 2.90 8.80
C ALA A 156 -12.10 3.53 10.21
N GLY A 157 -11.74 4.81 10.29
CA GLY A 157 -11.81 5.60 11.53
C GLY A 157 -13.21 5.73 12.12
N LEU A 158 -14.26 5.78 11.29
CA LEU A 158 -15.66 5.79 11.77
C LEU A 158 -16.05 4.43 12.36
N SER A 159 -15.59 3.33 11.75
CA SER A 159 -15.83 1.98 12.29
C SER A 159 -15.04 1.72 13.57
N LEU A 160 -13.83 2.25 13.71
CA LEU A 160 -13.05 2.16 14.97
C LEU A 160 -13.79 2.74 16.18
N ARG A 161 -14.64 3.76 15.96
CA ARG A 161 -15.44 4.44 16.99
C ARG A 161 -16.82 3.81 17.22
N SER A 162 -17.12 2.69 16.55
CA SER A 162 -18.43 2.05 16.61
C SER A 162 -18.37 0.70 17.31
N GLU A 163 -19.48 0.32 17.97
CA GLU A 163 -19.67 -1.06 18.43
C GLU A 163 -19.98 -2.02 17.27
N LYS A 164 -20.44 -1.48 16.12
CA LYS A 164 -20.74 -2.26 14.92
C LYS A 164 -19.47 -2.54 14.13
N ALA A 165 -19.42 -3.70 13.48
CA ALA A 165 -18.29 -4.07 12.61
C ALA A 165 -18.09 -3.09 11.44
N VAL A 166 -19.18 -2.52 10.93
CA VAL A 166 -19.17 -1.41 9.98
C VAL A 166 -20.06 -0.31 10.56
N SER A 167 -19.50 0.88 10.75
CA SER A 167 -20.26 2.02 11.25
C SER A 167 -21.32 2.46 10.23
N GLU A 168 -22.53 2.75 10.70
CA GLU A 168 -23.57 3.35 9.86
C GLU A 168 -23.17 4.72 9.33
N GLU A 169 -22.26 5.41 10.02
CA GLU A 169 -21.75 6.71 9.61
C GLU A 169 -20.88 6.64 8.34
N VAL A 170 -20.43 5.45 7.92
CA VAL A 170 -19.72 5.25 6.66
C VAL A 170 -20.55 5.75 5.46
N VAL A 171 -21.88 5.81 5.58
CA VAL A 171 -22.75 6.42 4.54
C VAL A 171 -22.36 7.87 4.22
N LYS A 172 -21.82 8.62 5.19
CA LYS A 172 -21.38 10.01 5.04
C LYS A 172 -20.18 10.12 4.09
N ILE A 173 -19.39 9.05 3.95
CA ILE A 173 -18.20 9.00 3.10
C ILE A 173 -18.56 8.92 1.62
N ARG A 174 -19.78 8.51 1.26
CA ARG A 174 -20.22 8.37 -0.13
C ARG A 174 -19.99 9.65 -0.96
N ALA A 175 -20.23 10.82 -0.37
CA ALA A 175 -20.06 12.11 -1.04
C ALA A 175 -18.59 12.44 -1.37
N LEU A 176 -17.62 11.70 -0.82
CA LEU A 176 -16.19 11.83 -1.12
C LEU A 176 -15.75 10.89 -2.26
N LEU A 177 -16.66 10.07 -2.77
CA LEU A 177 -16.46 9.13 -3.88
C LEU A 177 -17.27 9.50 -5.12
N ASP A 178 -18.04 10.59 -5.07
CA ASP A 178 -18.81 11.14 -6.20
C ASP A 178 -17.98 12.26 -6.88
#